data_AF-A0A016WC11-F1
#
_entry.id   AF-A0A016WC11-F1
#
_cell.length_a   1.000
_cell.length_b   1.000
_cell.length_c   1.000
_cell.angle_alpha   90.00
_cell.angle_beta   90.00
_cell.angle_gamma   90.00
#
_symmetry.space_group_name_H-M   'P 1'
#
loop_
_entity.id
_entity.type
_entity.pdbx_description
1 polymer ?
#
loop_
_entity_poly.entity_id
_entity_poly.type
_entity_poly.pdbx_seq_one_letter_code
_entity_poly.pdbx_strand_id
1 'polypeptide(L)'
;MKRFIAYYDSHLFDLNRLDNFYRNIAQIDDFEKLSFLELVDKFDRMDTEERLKNLGQPKKSDELEIKGAFKLNELVTALNWPYYNKIDIRIGLLQFPYFGLTLPKSFNYGAIGTVIGHEVTHGFDNKGKNYDENGSMEEWLGREFQERFRTRADCFEKLYNTTDVLWYKNGMVLKTNLTNNGAFTLHENIADYGGIQLSLRVNVCLLKKQSSRPVAIAPLATMAVPRYSLSHLDSR
;
A
#
# COMPACT_ATOMS: atom_id res chain seq x y z
N MET A 1 13.62 -7.09 4.47
CA MET A 1 12.68 -6.06 3.99
C MET A 1 13.07 -4.69 4.53
N LYS A 2 13.36 -3.74 3.63
CA LYS A 2 13.61 -2.32 3.91
C LYS A 2 12.28 -1.59 4.16
N ARG A 3 12.33 -0.44 4.81
CA ARG A 3 11.16 0.41 5.05
C ARG A 3 11.43 1.87 4.72
N PHE A 4 10.44 2.53 4.16
CA PHE A 4 10.38 3.98 4.00
C PHE A 4 9.10 4.50 4.62
N ILE A 5 9.20 5.62 5.34
CA ILE A 5 8.08 6.23 6.04
C ILE A 5 8.12 7.73 5.75
N ALA A 6 7.00 8.26 5.27
CA ALA A 6 6.77 9.67 4.96
C ALA A 6 7.62 10.23 3.80
N TYR A 7 8.85 10.67 4.07
CA TYR A 7 9.72 11.38 3.13
C TYR A 7 11.20 11.11 3.43
N TYR A 8 12.08 11.47 2.48
CA TYR A 8 13.53 11.46 2.68
C TYR A 8 14.01 12.84 3.16
N ASP A 9 14.33 12.97 4.45
CA ASP A 9 14.83 14.22 5.06
C ASP A 9 16.01 14.81 4.25
N SER A 10 16.94 13.94 3.85
CA SER A 10 18.16 14.26 3.09
C SER A 10 17.93 14.78 1.66
N HIS A 11 16.67 14.92 1.25
CA HIS A 11 16.30 15.42 -0.07
C HIS A 11 15.25 16.50 -0.02
N LEU A 12 14.24 16.38 0.85
CA LEU A 12 13.17 17.38 0.91
C LEU A 12 13.68 18.71 1.47
N PHE A 13 14.67 18.66 2.38
CA PHE A 13 15.19 19.85 3.07
C PHE A 13 16.60 20.26 2.62
N ASP A 14 17.16 19.58 1.60
CA ASP A 14 18.41 20.00 0.96
C ASP A 14 18.08 20.75 -0.34
N LEU A 15 18.12 22.09 -0.26
CA LEU A 15 17.77 22.96 -1.39
C LEU A 15 18.67 22.73 -2.61
N ASN A 16 19.98 22.48 -2.40
CA ASN A 16 20.90 22.24 -3.52
C ASN A 16 20.52 20.95 -4.26
N ARG A 17 20.12 19.93 -3.50
CA ARG A 17 19.69 18.66 -4.07
C ARG A 17 18.34 18.77 -4.78
N LEU A 18 17.41 19.55 -4.21
CA LEU A 18 16.11 19.84 -4.79
C LEU A 18 16.25 20.63 -6.11
N ASP A 19 17.08 21.67 -6.12
CA ASP A 19 17.38 22.47 -7.31
C ASP A 19 18.02 21.61 -8.40
N ASN A 20 18.97 20.75 -8.04
CA ASN A 20 19.59 19.84 -8.99
C ASN A 20 18.59 18.82 -9.56
N PHE A 21 17.64 18.33 -8.74
CA PHE A 21 16.58 17.42 -9.18
C PHE A 21 15.68 18.08 -10.23
N TYR A 22 15.31 19.34 -10.03
CA TYR A 22 14.43 20.08 -10.94
C TYR A 22 15.18 20.89 -12.01
N ARG A 23 16.50 20.75 -12.13
CA ARG A 23 17.34 21.58 -13.02
C ARG A 23 16.88 21.58 -14.48
N ASN A 24 16.36 20.46 -14.97
CA ASN A 24 15.96 20.33 -16.37
C ASN A 24 14.61 21.06 -16.61
N ILE A 25 13.76 21.18 -15.58
CA ILE A 25 12.51 21.96 -15.65
C ILE A 25 12.85 23.46 -15.68
N ALA A 26 13.83 23.87 -14.88
CA ALA A 26 14.31 25.25 -14.85
C ALA A 26 14.94 25.73 -16.17
N GLN A 27 15.21 24.82 -17.11
CA GLN A 27 15.76 25.11 -18.45
C GLN A 27 14.69 25.17 -19.54
N ILE A 28 13.41 25.04 -19.21
CA ILE A 28 12.32 25.17 -20.20
C ILE A 28 12.16 26.65 -20.54
N ASP A 29 12.58 27.02 -21.75
CA ASP A 29 12.39 28.36 -22.29
C ASP A 29 10.91 28.75 -22.35
N ASP A 30 10.61 30.01 -22.03
CA ASP A 30 9.28 30.60 -22.09
C ASP A 30 8.21 29.79 -21.33
N PHE A 31 8.57 29.10 -20.24
CA PHE A 31 7.68 28.23 -19.46
C PHE A 31 6.31 28.84 -19.16
N GLU A 32 6.27 30.12 -18.77
CA GLU A 32 5.04 30.85 -18.43
C GLU A 32 4.12 31.13 -19.64
N LYS A 33 4.63 31.04 -20.86
CA LYS A 33 3.88 31.29 -22.10
C LYS A 33 3.36 30.02 -22.75
N LEU A 34 3.79 28.85 -22.28
CA LEU A 34 3.37 27.56 -22.83
C LEU A 34 1.92 27.26 -22.44
N SER A 35 1.16 26.71 -23.38
CA SER A 35 -0.13 26.11 -23.07
C SER A 35 0.03 24.86 -22.21
N PHE A 36 -1.06 24.46 -21.55
CA PHE A 36 -1.09 23.22 -20.76
C PHE A 36 -0.66 21.99 -21.58
N LEU A 37 -1.08 21.88 -22.85
CA LEU A 37 -0.73 20.74 -23.69
C LEU A 37 0.76 20.73 -24.05
N GLU A 38 1.35 21.89 -24.33
CA GLU A 38 2.79 22.01 -24.60
C GLU A 38 3.62 21.68 -23.36
N LEU A 39 3.14 22.06 -22.17
CA LEU A 39 3.78 21.69 -20.90
C LEU A 39 3.75 20.17 -20.69
N VAL A 40 2.61 19.51 -20.93
CA VAL A 40 2.49 18.05 -20.82
C VAL A 40 3.43 17.35 -21.80
N ASP A 41 3.43 17.72 -23.08
CA ASP A 41 4.33 17.13 -24.08
C ASP A 41 5.80 17.30 -23.69
N LYS A 42 6.20 18.49 -23.19
CA LYS A 42 7.57 18.72 -22.71
C LYS A 42 7.92 17.82 -21.52
N PHE A 43 7.07 17.72 -20.51
CA PHE A 43 7.35 16.87 -19.34
C PHE A 43 7.44 15.39 -19.72
N ASP A 44 6.55 14.90 -20.58
CA ASP A 44 6.58 13.51 -21.04
C ASP A 44 7.84 13.20 -21.86
N ARG A 45 8.27 14.12 -22.73
CA ARG A 45 9.55 14.00 -23.45
C ARG A 45 10.73 13.95 -22.51
N MET A 46 10.78 14.83 -21.50
CA MET A 46 11.87 14.86 -20.53
C MET A 46 11.96 13.57 -19.72
N ASP A 47 10.84 13.05 -19.21
CA ASP A 47 10.81 11.76 -18.49
C ASP A 47 11.23 10.60 -19.41
N THR A 48 10.76 10.61 -20.65
CA THR A 48 11.13 9.60 -21.65
C THR A 48 12.64 9.63 -21.95
N GLU A 49 13.21 10.80 -22.24
CA GLU A 49 14.64 10.96 -22.49
C GLU A 49 15.50 10.52 -21.31
N GLU A 50 15.08 10.83 -20.08
CA GLU A 50 15.78 10.40 -18.89
C GLU A 50 15.74 8.87 -18.71
N ARG A 51 14.58 8.24 -18.91
CA ARG A 51 14.45 6.78 -18.89
C ARG A 51 15.34 6.12 -19.95
N LEU A 52 15.38 6.68 -21.17
CA LEU A 52 16.23 6.20 -22.25
C LEU A 52 17.73 6.34 -21.93
N LYS A 53 18.16 7.46 -21.33
CA LYS A 53 19.55 7.67 -20.89
C LYS A 53 19.98 6.68 -19.81
N ASN A 54 19.04 6.20 -19.00
CA ASN A 54 19.30 5.21 -17.96
C ASN A 54 19.28 3.75 -18.45
N LEU A 55 18.95 3.49 -19.72
CA LEU A 55 19.02 2.13 -20.28
C LEU A 55 20.48 1.64 -20.31
N GLY A 56 20.69 0.39 -19.88
CA GLY A 56 22.00 -0.24 -19.80
C GLY A 56 22.89 0.26 -18.65
N GLN A 57 22.44 1.26 -17.88
CA GLN A 57 23.13 1.67 -16.66
C GLN A 57 22.76 0.74 -15.50
N PRO A 58 23.68 0.46 -14.57
CA PRO A 58 23.35 -0.29 -13.37
C PRO A 58 22.29 0.47 -12.57
N LYS A 59 21.37 -0.29 -11.97
CA LYS A 59 20.27 0.25 -11.17
C LYS A 59 20.84 1.05 -9.99
N LYS A 60 20.73 2.38 -10.04
CA LYS A 60 20.98 3.23 -8.87
C LYS A 60 19.74 3.20 -7.99
N SER A 61 19.72 2.26 -7.03
CA SER A 61 18.55 2.03 -6.16
C SER A 61 18.01 3.31 -5.56
N ASP A 62 18.91 4.13 -5.02
CA ASP A 62 18.53 5.28 -4.21
C ASP A 62 17.86 6.35 -5.10
N GLU A 63 18.47 6.72 -6.23
CA GLU A 63 17.99 7.81 -7.08
C GLU A 63 16.61 7.56 -7.70
N LEU A 64 16.33 6.33 -8.15
CA LEU A 64 15.01 5.92 -8.65
C LEU A 64 13.97 5.82 -7.54
N GLU A 65 14.36 5.32 -6.38
CA GLU A 65 13.51 5.20 -5.19
C GLU A 65 13.11 6.58 -4.64
N ILE A 66 14.01 7.54 -4.74
CA ILE A 66 13.82 8.94 -4.36
C ILE A 66 12.90 9.66 -5.37
N LYS A 67 13.13 9.50 -6.68
CA LYS A 67 12.24 10.04 -7.73
C LYS A 67 10.81 9.53 -7.58
N GLY A 68 10.66 8.22 -7.37
CA GLY A 68 9.37 7.59 -7.09
C GLY A 68 8.74 8.12 -5.81
N ALA A 69 9.52 8.35 -4.75
CA ALA A 69 9.01 8.92 -3.51
C ALA A 69 8.50 10.35 -3.70
N PHE A 70 9.26 11.24 -4.35
CA PHE A 70 8.83 12.62 -4.58
C PHE A 70 7.52 12.73 -5.36
N LYS A 71 7.34 11.92 -6.41
CA LYS A 71 6.11 11.92 -7.22
C LYS A 71 4.88 11.42 -6.45
N LEU A 72 5.07 10.69 -5.35
CA LEU A 72 4.02 9.95 -4.66
C LEU A 72 3.83 10.36 -3.19
N ASN A 73 4.58 11.34 -2.67
CA ASN A 73 4.59 11.67 -1.24
C ASN A 73 3.19 12.07 -0.71
N GLU A 74 2.42 12.85 -1.48
CA GLU A 74 1.09 13.33 -1.06
C GLU A 74 0.00 12.26 -1.12
N LEU A 75 0.27 11.11 -1.74
CA LEU A 75 -0.74 10.07 -1.90
C LEU A 75 -1.11 9.43 -0.55
N VAL A 76 -2.41 9.21 -0.35
CA VAL A 76 -2.95 8.43 0.76
C VAL A 76 -2.82 6.94 0.42
N THR A 77 -1.59 6.41 0.49
CA THR A 77 -1.30 5.03 0.05
C THR A 77 -0.09 4.43 0.77
N ALA A 78 0.03 3.11 0.67
CA ALA A 78 1.21 2.33 1.00
C ALA A 78 1.51 1.39 -0.17
N LEU A 79 2.78 0.96 -0.29
CA LEU A 79 3.22 0.15 -1.42
C LEU A 79 4.27 -0.88 -0.99
N ASN A 80 4.22 -2.07 -1.60
CA ASN A 80 5.29 -3.04 -1.60
C ASN A 80 6.06 -2.98 -2.93
N TRP A 81 7.38 -2.87 -2.83
CA TRP A 81 8.27 -2.95 -3.97
C TRP A 81 9.12 -4.24 -3.91
N PRO A 82 8.74 -5.30 -4.65
CA PRO A 82 9.41 -6.60 -4.57
C PRO A 82 10.88 -6.51 -5.01
N TYR A 83 11.17 -5.78 -6.10
CA TYR A 83 12.52 -5.58 -6.63
C TYR A 83 13.48 -4.78 -5.74
N TYR A 84 12.98 -4.22 -4.63
CA TYR A 84 13.78 -3.53 -3.62
C TYR A 84 13.64 -4.20 -2.24
N ASN A 85 12.86 -5.29 -2.16
CA ASN A 85 12.38 -5.90 -0.92
C ASN A 85 12.01 -4.82 0.11
N LYS A 86 11.07 -3.94 -0.25
CA LYS A 86 10.79 -2.70 0.48
C LYS A 86 9.30 -2.44 0.63
N ILE A 87 8.90 -1.88 1.77
CA ILE A 87 7.59 -1.24 1.95
C ILE A 87 7.73 0.29 2.08
N ASP A 88 6.80 1.01 1.45
CA ASP A 88 6.71 2.47 1.46
C ASP A 88 5.39 2.89 2.11
N ILE A 89 5.47 3.59 3.25
CA ILE A 89 4.31 4.22 3.89
C ILE A 89 4.35 5.72 3.58
N ARG A 90 3.42 6.22 2.76
CA ARG A 90 3.41 7.65 2.34
C ARG A 90 2.91 8.55 3.46
N ILE A 91 3.37 9.81 3.48
CA ILE A 91 2.96 10.77 4.51
C ILE A 91 1.45 11.02 4.48
N GLY A 92 0.82 11.01 3.29
CA GLY A 92 -0.63 11.11 3.15
C GLY A 92 -1.41 10.00 3.87
N LEU A 93 -0.80 8.86 4.20
CA LEU A 93 -1.44 7.80 4.99
C LEU A 93 -1.29 8.01 6.51
N LEU A 94 -0.36 8.85 6.96
CA LEU A 94 -0.08 9.07 8.39
C LEU A 94 -1.00 10.12 9.03
N GLN A 95 -2.30 10.01 8.74
CA GLN A 95 -3.35 10.89 9.24
C GLN A 95 -4.63 10.12 9.54
N PHE A 96 -5.60 10.76 10.18
CA PHE A 96 -6.91 10.16 10.42
C PHE A 96 -7.60 9.82 9.09
N PRO A 97 -8.31 8.67 8.96
CA PRO A 97 -8.61 7.66 9.99
C PRO A 97 -7.56 6.54 10.12
N TYR A 98 -6.42 6.63 9.44
CA TYR A 98 -5.43 5.56 9.43
C TYR A 98 -4.49 5.61 10.64
N PHE A 99 -4.09 6.81 11.05
CA PHE A 99 -3.16 7.02 12.16
C PHE A 99 -3.44 8.30 12.93
N GLY A 100 -3.20 8.27 14.24
CA GLY A 100 -3.17 9.47 15.07
C GLY A 100 -2.40 9.25 16.37
N LEU A 101 -1.57 10.22 16.76
CA LEU A 101 -0.74 10.13 17.96
C LEU A 101 -1.54 10.02 19.26
N THR A 102 -2.74 10.60 19.28
CA THR A 102 -3.66 10.61 20.42
C THR A 102 -4.71 9.50 20.39
N LEU A 103 -4.77 8.71 19.30
CA LEU A 103 -5.74 7.63 19.17
C LEU A 103 -5.33 6.43 20.04
N PRO A 104 -6.30 5.64 20.54
CA PRO A 104 -6.00 4.41 21.23
C PRO A 104 -5.09 3.52 20.40
N LYS A 105 -4.12 2.85 21.03
CA LYS A 105 -3.22 1.92 20.34
C LYS A 105 -3.99 0.89 19.53
N SER A 106 -5.08 0.36 20.08
CA SER A 106 -5.92 -0.61 19.39
C SER A 106 -6.46 -0.10 18.05
N PHE A 107 -6.82 1.19 18.00
CA PHE A 107 -7.26 1.85 16.79
C PHE A 107 -6.11 1.96 15.77
N ASN A 108 -4.95 2.48 16.17
CA ASN A 108 -3.79 2.59 15.28
C ASN A 108 -3.33 1.21 14.74
N TYR A 109 -3.34 0.16 15.56
CA TYR A 109 -3.03 -1.19 15.06
C TYR A 109 -4.10 -1.68 14.09
N GLY A 110 -5.39 -1.54 14.42
CA GLY A 110 -6.48 -1.96 13.54
C GLY A 110 -6.51 -1.20 12.20
N ALA A 111 -6.11 0.06 12.19
CA ALA A 111 -6.05 0.90 11.00
C ALA A 111 -4.68 0.78 10.30
N ILE A 112 -3.72 1.68 10.57
CA ILE A 112 -2.40 1.66 9.89
C ILE A 112 -1.64 0.33 10.09
N GLY A 113 -1.81 -0.36 11.22
CA GLY A 113 -1.17 -1.66 11.44
C GLY A 113 -1.66 -2.74 10.48
N THR A 114 -2.93 -2.71 10.08
CA THR A 114 -3.48 -3.61 9.03
C THR A 114 -2.87 -3.29 7.69
N VAL A 115 -2.73 -2.00 7.33
CA VAL A 115 -2.10 -1.59 6.07
C VAL A 115 -0.63 -2.01 6.03
N ILE A 116 0.13 -1.78 7.10
CA ILE A 116 1.53 -2.25 7.18
C ILE A 116 1.61 -3.77 7.05
N GLY A 117 0.71 -4.50 7.72
CA GLY A 117 0.66 -5.96 7.61
C GLY A 117 0.31 -6.43 6.19
N HIS A 118 -0.58 -5.71 5.49
CA HIS A 118 -0.94 -5.97 4.10
C HIS A 118 0.30 -5.81 3.20
N GLU A 119 1.01 -4.69 3.28
CA GLU A 119 2.22 -4.45 2.49
C GLU A 119 3.35 -5.44 2.80
N VAL A 120 3.50 -5.88 4.05
CA VAL A 120 4.46 -6.93 4.40
C VAL A 120 4.05 -8.26 3.77
N THR A 121 2.76 -8.56 3.74
CA THR A 121 2.22 -9.81 3.18
C THR A 121 2.43 -9.88 1.67
N HIS A 122 2.41 -8.76 0.95
CA HIS A 122 2.77 -8.73 -0.47
C HIS A 122 4.13 -9.33 -0.78
N GLY A 123 5.12 -9.24 0.14
CA GLY A 123 6.41 -9.91 -0.03
C GLY A 123 6.34 -11.43 -0.09
N PHE A 124 5.19 -12.02 0.26
CA PHE A 124 4.97 -13.46 0.36
C PHE A 124 3.68 -13.93 -0.34
N ASP A 125 2.99 -13.05 -1.07
CA ASP A 125 1.79 -13.42 -1.81
C ASP A 125 2.11 -14.28 -3.07
N ASN A 126 1.13 -14.54 -3.92
CA ASN A 126 1.31 -15.41 -5.09
C ASN A 126 2.29 -14.85 -6.14
N LYS A 127 2.62 -13.55 -6.08
CA LYS A 127 3.62 -12.87 -6.91
C LYS A 127 4.92 -12.62 -6.14
N GLY A 128 4.82 -12.08 -4.93
CA GLY A 128 5.97 -11.66 -4.12
C GLY A 128 6.85 -12.81 -3.66
N LYS A 129 6.28 -14.00 -3.43
CA LYS A 129 7.05 -15.20 -3.09
C LYS A 129 8.13 -15.59 -4.12
N ASN A 130 8.05 -15.05 -5.34
CA ASN A 130 9.02 -15.30 -6.41
C ASN A 130 10.22 -14.34 -6.36
N TYR A 131 10.31 -13.49 -5.33
CA TYR A 131 11.43 -12.57 -5.13
C TYR A 131 12.16 -12.92 -3.84
N ASP A 132 13.49 -13.04 -3.91
CA ASP A 132 14.34 -13.33 -2.76
C ASP A 132 14.53 -12.11 -1.84
N GLU A 133 15.35 -12.24 -0.80
CA GLU A 133 15.64 -11.15 0.13
C GLU A 133 16.34 -9.95 -0.51
N ASN A 134 16.95 -10.12 -1.68
CA ASN A 134 17.63 -9.09 -2.44
C ASN A 134 16.72 -8.44 -3.50
N GLY A 135 15.51 -8.97 -3.70
CA GLY A 135 14.56 -8.53 -4.72
C GLY A 135 14.85 -9.11 -6.11
N SER A 136 15.64 -10.19 -6.18
CA SER A 136 15.89 -10.95 -7.41
C SER A 136 14.74 -11.94 -7.63
N MET A 137 14.26 -12.03 -8.88
CA MET A 137 13.22 -13.01 -9.22
C MET A 137 13.84 -14.40 -9.34
N GLU A 138 13.64 -15.23 -8.32
CA GLU A 138 14.25 -16.55 -8.19
C GLU A 138 13.30 -17.52 -7.46
N GLU A 139 13.36 -18.82 -7.76
CA GLU A 139 12.62 -19.84 -7.02
C GLU A 139 13.42 -20.28 -5.78
N TRP A 140 13.32 -19.51 -4.69
CA TRP A 140 14.07 -19.75 -3.46
C TRP A 140 13.30 -20.56 -2.39
N LEU A 141 12.01 -20.81 -2.64
CA LEU A 141 11.13 -21.58 -1.75
C LEU A 141 10.96 -23.01 -2.27
N GLY A 142 11.22 -23.99 -1.40
CA GLY A 142 11.17 -25.41 -1.77
C GLY A 142 9.78 -25.92 -2.20
N ARG A 143 9.77 -27.03 -2.94
CA ARG A 143 8.55 -27.63 -3.53
C ARG A 143 7.41 -27.85 -2.54
N GLU A 144 7.70 -28.35 -1.34
CA GLU A 144 6.66 -28.58 -0.31
C GLU A 144 5.94 -27.28 0.08
N PHE A 145 6.68 -26.16 0.19
CA PHE A 145 6.09 -24.86 0.45
C PHE A 145 5.18 -24.45 -0.69
N GLN A 146 5.63 -24.58 -1.94
CA GLN A 146 4.87 -24.20 -3.13
C GLN A 146 3.53 -24.94 -3.21
N GLU A 147 3.52 -26.24 -2.92
CA GLU A 147 2.31 -27.06 -2.89
C GLU A 147 1.34 -26.61 -1.79
N ARG A 148 1.83 -26.47 -0.55
CA ARG A 148 1.02 -26.01 0.59
C ARG A 148 0.50 -24.59 0.40
N PHE A 149 1.30 -23.72 -0.23
CA PHE A 149 0.89 -22.36 -0.58
C PHE A 149 -0.24 -22.40 -1.59
N ARG A 150 -0.09 -23.15 -2.69
CA ARG A 150 -1.10 -23.28 -3.75
C ARG A 150 -2.43 -23.75 -3.18
N THR A 151 -2.45 -24.80 -2.36
CA THR A 151 -3.69 -25.30 -1.74
C THR A 151 -4.42 -24.22 -0.94
N ARG A 152 -3.70 -23.35 -0.22
CA ARG A 152 -4.32 -22.25 0.55
C ARG A 152 -4.75 -21.10 -0.34
N ALA A 153 -3.95 -20.74 -1.34
CA ALA A 153 -4.27 -19.71 -2.31
C ALA A 153 -5.54 -20.07 -3.10
N ASP A 154 -5.70 -21.34 -3.48
CA ASP A 154 -6.90 -21.86 -4.15
C ASP A 154 -8.18 -21.63 -3.31
N CYS A 155 -8.09 -21.62 -1.98
CA CYS A 155 -9.24 -21.31 -1.13
C CYS A 155 -9.67 -19.84 -1.28
N PHE A 156 -8.73 -18.90 -1.33
CA PHE A 156 -9.03 -17.49 -1.57
C PHE A 156 -9.62 -17.30 -2.95
N GLU A 157 -8.99 -17.86 -3.99
CA GLU A 157 -9.52 -17.76 -5.35
C GLU A 157 -10.97 -18.24 -5.45
N LYS A 158 -11.28 -19.42 -4.86
CA LYS A 158 -12.65 -19.96 -4.84
C LYS A 158 -13.63 -19.06 -4.08
N LEU A 159 -13.26 -18.59 -2.90
CA LEU A 159 -14.10 -17.69 -2.10
C LEU A 159 -14.48 -16.44 -2.89
N TYR A 160 -13.50 -15.79 -3.50
CA TYR A 160 -13.73 -14.53 -4.21
C TYR A 160 -14.41 -14.75 -5.56
N ASN A 161 -14.19 -15.88 -6.25
CA ASN A 161 -14.96 -16.23 -7.46
C ASN A 161 -16.47 -16.35 -7.22
N THR A 162 -16.88 -16.72 -6.00
CA THR A 162 -18.29 -16.81 -5.59
C THR A 162 -18.81 -15.57 -4.86
N THR A 163 -18.00 -14.51 -4.77
CA THR A 163 -18.39 -13.26 -4.12
C THR A 163 -19.03 -12.32 -5.12
N ASP A 164 -20.29 -11.93 -4.86
CA ASP A 164 -21.03 -10.98 -5.68
C ASP A 164 -20.39 -9.59 -5.64
N VAL A 165 -20.28 -8.94 -6.79
CA VAL A 165 -19.91 -7.52 -6.86
C VAL A 165 -21.12 -6.69 -6.45
N LEU A 166 -20.94 -5.82 -5.46
CA LEU A 166 -21.97 -4.92 -4.95
C LEU A 166 -21.75 -3.52 -5.52
N TRP A 167 -22.84 -2.84 -5.88
CA TRP A 167 -22.81 -1.47 -6.33
C TRP A 167 -23.42 -0.54 -5.28
N TYR A 168 -22.73 0.53 -4.94
CA TYR A 168 -23.21 1.51 -3.97
C TYR A 168 -23.66 2.79 -4.68
N LYS A 169 -24.93 3.17 -4.51
CA LYS A 169 -25.48 4.42 -5.08
C LYS A 169 -26.45 5.07 -4.10
N ASN A 170 -26.25 6.35 -3.80
CA ASN A 170 -27.13 7.14 -2.94
C ASN A 170 -27.45 6.45 -1.59
N GLY A 171 -26.46 5.82 -0.96
CA GLY A 171 -26.63 5.12 0.32
C GLY A 171 -27.28 3.74 0.22
N MET A 172 -27.65 3.28 -0.98
CA MET A 172 -28.21 1.95 -1.21
C MET A 172 -27.15 0.98 -1.76
N VAL A 173 -27.22 -0.27 -1.31
CA VAL A 173 -26.45 -1.39 -1.86
C VAL A 173 -27.31 -2.10 -2.89
N LEU A 174 -26.87 -2.08 -4.14
CA LEU A 174 -27.52 -2.76 -5.25
C LEU A 174 -26.73 -4.04 -5.55
N LYS A 175 -27.44 -5.17 -5.56
CA LYS A 175 -26.87 -6.44 -6.03
C LYS A 175 -26.67 -6.36 -7.53
N THR A 176 -25.50 -6.78 -8.01
CA THR A 176 -25.23 -6.93 -9.44
C THR A 176 -25.31 -8.41 -9.84
N ASN A 177 -25.32 -8.68 -11.15
CA ASN A 177 -25.18 -10.04 -11.68
C ASN A 177 -23.71 -10.40 -11.97
N LEU A 178 -22.76 -9.63 -11.43
CA LEU A 178 -21.33 -9.86 -11.59
C LEU A 178 -20.76 -10.51 -10.34
N THR A 179 -19.84 -11.43 -10.52
CA THR A 179 -18.99 -11.97 -9.44
C THR A 179 -17.57 -11.45 -9.59
N ASN A 180 -16.82 -11.45 -8.50
CA ASN A 180 -15.42 -11.05 -8.53
C ASN A 180 -14.57 -12.09 -9.27
N ASN A 181 -13.43 -11.66 -9.82
CA ASN A 181 -12.42 -12.56 -10.37
C ASN A 181 -11.38 -12.84 -9.28
N GLY A 182 -11.55 -13.97 -8.60
CA GLY A 182 -10.70 -14.40 -7.49
C GLY A 182 -9.25 -14.65 -7.89
N ALA A 183 -9.00 -15.10 -9.12
CA ALA A 183 -7.65 -15.30 -9.64
C ALA A 183 -6.94 -13.95 -9.86
N PHE A 184 -7.66 -12.97 -10.43
CA PHE A 184 -7.16 -11.63 -10.67
C PHE A 184 -6.85 -10.88 -9.37
N THR A 185 -7.74 -11.01 -8.38
CA THR A 185 -7.62 -10.33 -7.07
C THR A 185 -6.79 -11.10 -6.03
N LEU A 186 -6.27 -12.28 -6.38
CA LEU A 186 -5.67 -13.22 -5.42
C LEU A 186 -4.56 -12.60 -4.54
N HIS A 187 -3.66 -11.84 -5.13
CA HIS A 187 -2.56 -11.17 -4.42
C HIS A 187 -3.07 -10.24 -3.31
N GLU A 188 -4.01 -9.35 -3.65
CA GLU A 188 -4.66 -8.43 -2.69
C GLU A 188 -5.46 -9.18 -1.63
N ASN A 189 -6.20 -10.22 -2.02
CA ASN A 189 -7.00 -11.01 -1.08
C ASN A 189 -6.12 -11.71 -0.02
N ILE A 190 -4.95 -12.23 -0.44
CA ILE A 190 -3.97 -12.81 0.47
C ILE A 190 -3.38 -11.72 1.38
N ALA A 191 -3.04 -10.56 0.81
CA ALA A 191 -2.46 -9.44 1.54
C ALA A 191 -3.43 -8.87 2.59
N ASP A 192 -4.71 -8.69 2.26
CA ASP A 192 -5.76 -8.24 3.17
C ASP A 192 -5.92 -9.19 4.36
N TYR A 193 -6.06 -10.48 4.09
CA TYR A 193 -6.17 -11.47 5.13
C TYR A 193 -4.93 -11.50 6.02
N GLY A 194 -3.74 -11.51 5.42
CA GLY A 194 -2.47 -11.50 6.15
C GLY A 194 -2.31 -10.25 7.01
N GLY A 195 -2.66 -9.08 6.47
CA GLY A 195 -2.57 -7.80 7.16
C GLY A 195 -3.46 -7.73 8.41
N ILE A 196 -4.72 -8.16 8.28
CA ILE A 196 -5.65 -8.22 9.42
C ILE A 196 -5.13 -9.20 10.47
N GLN A 197 -4.67 -10.39 10.06
CA GLN A 197 -4.15 -11.40 10.98
C GLN A 197 -2.91 -10.91 11.73
N LEU A 198 -1.96 -10.28 11.04
CA LEU A 198 -0.75 -9.71 11.65
C LEU A 198 -1.09 -8.60 12.62
N SER A 199 -1.95 -7.66 12.21
CA SER A 199 -2.40 -6.56 13.06
C SER A 199 -3.07 -7.05 14.34
N LEU A 200 -4.01 -7.99 14.23
CA LEU A 200 -4.73 -8.56 15.37
C LEU A 200 -3.77 -9.27 16.33
N ARG A 201 -2.82 -10.07 15.81
CA ARG A 201 -1.82 -10.77 16.63
C ARG A 201 -0.95 -9.79 17.42
N VAL A 202 -0.48 -8.71 16.78
CA VAL A 202 0.31 -7.67 17.44
C VAL A 202 -0.50 -6.99 18.53
N ASN A 203 -1.76 -6.63 18.24
CA ASN A 203 -2.65 -6.00 19.20
C ASN A 203 -2.86 -6.87 20.44
N VAL A 204 -3.19 -8.15 20.28
CA VAL A 204 -3.34 -9.11 21.38
C VAL A 204 -2.04 -9.26 22.19
N CYS A 205 -0.89 -9.33 21.51
CA CYS A 205 0.42 -9.41 22.18
C CYS A 205 0.68 -8.17 23.05
N LEU A 206 0.33 -6.99 22.56
CA LEU A 206 0.49 -5.74 23.29
C LEU A 206 -0.46 -5.64 24.48
N LEU A 207 -1.70 -6.10 24.34
CA LEU A 207 -2.65 -6.17 25.45
C LEU A 207 -2.15 -7.12 26.55
N LYS A 208 -1.62 -8.29 26.20
CA LYS A 208 -1.01 -9.22 27.18
C LYS A 208 0.20 -8.62 27.88
N LYS A 209 1.01 -7.83 27.17
CA LYS A 209 2.14 -7.09 27.76
C LYS A 209 1.67 -5.91 28.63
N GLN A 210 0.53 -5.32 28.31
CA GLN A 210 -0.03 -4.20 29.05
C GLN A 210 -0.86 -4.64 30.25
N SER A 211 -1.50 -5.81 30.27
CA SER A 211 -2.30 -6.31 31.40
C SER A 211 -1.50 -6.53 32.69
N SER A 212 -0.18 -6.33 32.68
CA SER A 212 0.66 -6.13 33.87
C SER A 212 0.64 -4.68 34.40
N ARG A 213 -0.16 -3.78 33.80
CA ARG A 213 -0.48 -2.39 34.21
C ARG A 213 -1.95 -2.07 33.83
N PRO A 214 -2.70 -1.32 34.64
CA PRO A 214 -4.12 -1.06 34.34
C PRO A 214 -4.28 -0.21 33.07
N VAL A 215 -5.12 -0.65 32.14
CA VAL A 215 -5.48 0.08 30.90
C VAL A 215 -6.87 0.67 31.06
N ALA A 216 -6.98 2.00 30.95
CA ALA A 216 -8.26 2.68 30.78
C ALA A 216 -8.73 2.50 29.33
N ILE A 217 -9.83 1.78 29.13
CA ILE A 217 -10.48 1.64 27.83
C ILE A 217 -11.41 2.85 27.67
N ALA A 218 -11.07 3.78 26.76
CA ALA A 218 -12.00 4.83 26.37
C ALA A 218 -13.20 4.18 25.65
N PRO A 219 -14.45 4.59 25.95
CA PRO A 219 -15.62 3.94 25.38
C PRO A 219 -15.65 4.11 23.86
N LEU A 220 -15.93 3.01 23.17
CA LEU A 220 -16.07 2.89 21.71
C LEU A 220 -17.23 3.74 21.11
N ALA A 221 -17.86 4.60 21.90
CA ALA A 221 -19.14 5.24 21.61
C ALA A 221 -19.05 6.56 20.82
N THR A 222 -17.85 7.13 20.60
CA THR A 222 -17.69 8.43 19.93
C THR A 222 -17.11 8.37 18.52
N MET A 223 -16.75 7.19 18.02
CA MET A 223 -16.47 7.03 16.59
C MET A 223 -17.76 6.60 15.92
N ALA A 224 -18.44 7.56 15.28
CA ALA A 224 -19.63 7.32 14.47
C ALA A 224 -19.32 6.29 13.37
N VAL A 225 -19.57 5.01 13.67
CA VAL A 225 -19.82 4.00 12.66
C VAL A 225 -21.17 4.39 12.04
N PRO A 226 -21.26 4.66 10.72
CA PRO A 226 -22.55 4.77 10.08
C PRO A 226 -23.31 3.47 10.36
N ARG A 227 -24.43 3.55 11.09
CA ARG A 227 -25.29 2.40 11.35
C ARG A 227 -25.84 1.90 10.02
N TYR A 228 -25.17 0.92 9.41
CA TYR A 228 -25.84 0.05 8.46
C TYR A 228 -26.73 -0.88 9.29
N SER A 229 -28.03 -0.62 9.22
CA SER A 229 -29.08 -1.43 9.85
C SER A 229 -29.03 -2.85 9.29
N LEU A 230 -28.68 -3.82 10.14
CA LEU A 230 -28.79 -5.26 9.88
C LEU A 230 -30.26 -5.74 9.97
N SER A 231 -31.22 -4.98 9.42
CA SER A 231 -32.64 -5.27 9.59
C SER A 231 -33.25 -6.21 8.55
N HIS A 232 -32.49 -6.81 7.62
CA HIS A 232 -33.07 -7.60 6.50
C HIS A 232 -32.48 -9.01 6.31
N LEU A 233 -32.04 -9.67 7.38
CA LEU A 233 -31.72 -11.11 7.36
C LEU A 233 -32.72 -11.95 8.16
N ASP A 234 -33.99 -11.58 8.12
CA ASP A 234 -35.11 -12.44 8.50
C ASP A 234 -36.30 -12.14 7.58
N SER A 235 -36.33 -12.76 6.40
CA SER A 235 -37.53 -13.30 5.77
C SER A 235 -37.25 -13.88 4.38
N ARG A 236 -37.50 -15.19 4.26
CA ARG A 236 -37.69 -16.03 3.06
C ARG A 236 -36.44 -16.60 2.38
#